data_AF-A0A657AM52-F1
#
_entry.id   AF-A0A657AM52-F1
#
_cell.length_a   1.000
_cell.length_b   1.000
_cell.length_c   1.000
_cell.angle_alpha   90.00
_cell.angle_beta   90.00
_cell.angle_gamma   90.00
#
_symmetry.space_group_name_H-M   'P 1'
#
loop_
_entity.id
_entity.type
_entity.pdbx_description
1 polymer ?
#
loop_
_entity_poly.entity_id
_entity_poly.type
_entity_poly.pdbx_seq_one_letter_code
_entity_poly.pdbx_strand_id
1 'polypeptide(L)'
;MDIEKKEFWGTTKASSLATYGFLIGLISCYFALTQHVALLLVSILCVGSIFYALTTNYRQGFNVRWRLANFIFHCVFLLALVSGVGFVLFLLYA
;
A
#
# COMPACT_ATOMS: atom_id res chain seq x y z
N MET A 1 -8.43 -0.29 30.65
CA MET A 1 -7.04 -0.12 30.19
C MET A 1 -6.77 -1.25 29.21
N ASP A 2 -6.80 -1.02 27.88
CA ASP A 2 -5.89 -1.72 26.93
C ASP A 2 -6.21 -1.57 25.43
N ILE A 3 -7.44 -1.27 25.01
CA ILE A 3 -7.75 -1.00 23.59
C ILE A 3 -7.48 0.49 23.26
N GLU A 4 -7.77 1.38 24.21
CA GLU A 4 -7.83 2.85 24.03
C GLU A 4 -6.51 3.60 23.80
N LYS A 5 -5.33 2.99 23.99
CA LYS A 5 -4.03 3.62 23.69
C LYS A 5 -3.28 2.98 22.52
N LYS A 6 -3.68 1.78 22.07
CA LYS A 6 -2.81 0.88 21.31
C LYS A 6 -2.98 0.96 19.78
N GLU A 7 -4.03 1.62 19.31
CA GLU A 7 -4.17 2.14 17.95
C GLU A 7 -4.06 3.66 18.05
N PHE A 8 -2.89 4.15 18.47
CA PHE A 8 -2.60 5.58 18.66
C PHE A 8 -3.05 6.31 17.37
N TRP A 9 -4.22 6.96 17.39
CA TRP A 9 -4.77 7.75 16.30
C TRP A 9 -5.15 6.99 15.01
N GLY A 10 -5.47 5.69 15.09
CA GLY A 10 -5.80 4.89 13.90
C GLY A 10 -4.57 4.49 13.06
N THR A 11 -3.36 4.81 13.54
CA THR A 11 -2.10 4.30 13.00
C THR A 11 -1.81 2.91 13.59
N THR A 12 -1.97 1.88 12.77
CA THR A 12 -1.55 0.50 13.09
C THR A 12 -0.25 0.17 12.37
N LYS A 13 0.49 -0.84 12.84
CA LYS A 13 1.69 -1.33 12.13
C LYS A 13 1.38 -1.69 10.66
N ALA A 14 0.21 -2.28 10.42
CA ALA A 14 -0.28 -2.59 9.08
C ALA A 14 -0.53 -1.31 8.26
N SER A 15 -1.14 -0.29 8.86
CA SER A 15 -1.38 1.00 8.20
C SER A 15 -0.08 1.72 7.85
N SER A 16 0.88 1.78 8.78
CA SER A 16 2.21 2.34 8.51
C SER A 16 2.93 1.56 7.40
N LEU A 17 2.87 0.22 7.43
CA LEU A 17 3.46 -0.62 6.39
C LEU A 17 2.85 -0.35 5.00
N ALA A 18 1.52 -0.19 4.92
CA ALA A 18 0.84 0.14 3.67
C ALA A 18 1.26 1.53 3.16
N THR A 19 1.32 2.53 4.04
CA THR A 19 1.73 3.89 3.65
C THR A 19 3.18 3.94 3.17
N TYR A 20 4.11 3.33 3.91
CA TYR A 20 5.50 3.27 3.48
C TYR A 20 5.68 2.43 2.22
N GLY A 21 4.98 1.29 2.12
CA GLY A 21 4.95 0.48 0.90
C GLY A 21 4.46 1.28 -0.29
N PHE A 22 3.38 2.06 -0.13
CA PHE A 22 2.87 2.92 -1.19
C PHE A 22 3.89 3.97 -1.64
N LEU A 23 4.49 4.71 -0.71
CA LEU A 23 5.48 5.75 -1.02
C LEU A 23 6.72 5.16 -1.72
N ILE A 24 7.29 4.08 -1.17
CA ILE A 24 8.44 3.40 -1.77
C ILE A 24 8.05 2.85 -3.14
N GLY A 25 6.88 2.22 -3.26
CA GLY A 25 6.39 1.66 -4.50
C GLY A 25 6.24 2.71 -5.61
N LEU A 26 5.70 3.89 -5.29
CA LEU A 26 5.59 5.01 -6.24
C LEU A 26 6.96 5.52 -6.70
N ILE A 27 7.87 5.73 -5.74
CA ILE A 27 9.24 6.19 -6.03
C ILE A 27 9.96 5.18 -6.92
N SER A 28 9.92 3.90 -6.57
CA SER A 28 10.51 2.83 -7.37
C SER A 28 9.89 2.74 -8.77
N CYS A 29 8.57 2.96 -8.89
CA CYS A 29 7.88 2.93 -10.18
C CYS A 29 8.33 4.08 -11.09
N TYR A 30 8.48 5.28 -10.53
CA TYR A 30 9.03 6.44 -11.24
C TYR A 30 10.46 6.19 -11.73
N PHE A 31 11.34 5.69 -10.86
CA PHE A 31 12.73 5.42 -11.24
C PHE A 31 12.91 4.22 -12.17
N ALA A 32 11.97 3.26 -12.17
CA ALA A 32 11.98 2.11 -13.08
C ALA A 32 11.91 2.53 -14.56
N LEU A 33 11.30 3.67 -14.87
CA LEU A 33 11.24 4.23 -16.23
C LEU A 33 12.59 4.79 -16.71
N THR A 34 13.44 5.27 -15.80
CA THR A 34 14.61 6.08 -16.17
C THR A 34 15.96 5.44 -15.88
N GLN A 35 16.03 4.51 -14.92
CA GLN A 35 17.31 4.03 -14.40
C GLN A 35 17.43 2.51 -14.38
N HIS A 36 16.47 1.81 -13.78
CA HIS A 36 16.59 0.36 -13.58
C HIS A 36 15.24 -0.36 -13.55
N VAL A 37 14.98 -1.21 -14.55
CA VAL A 37 13.77 -2.06 -14.63
C VAL A 37 13.64 -2.98 -13.40
N ALA A 38 14.74 -3.36 -12.75
CA ALA A 38 14.72 -4.13 -11.51
C ALA A 38 13.96 -3.43 -10.35
N LEU A 39 13.85 -2.10 -10.36
CA LEU A 39 13.06 -1.36 -9.37
C LEU A 39 11.56 -1.64 -9.49
N LEU A 40 11.11 -2.13 -10.65
CA LEU A 40 9.73 -2.58 -10.82
C LEU A 40 9.40 -3.75 -9.88
N LEU A 41 10.37 -4.63 -9.60
CA LEU A 41 10.21 -5.71 -8.61
C LEU A 41 9.97 -5.17 -7.20
N VAL A 42 10.62 -4.05 -6.84
CA VAL A 42 10.40 -3.38 -5.55
C VAL A 42 8.97 -2.84 -5.46
N SER A 43 8.46 -2.22 -6.53
CA SER A 43 7.07 -1.76 -6.58
C SER A 43 6.07 -2.92 -6.47
N ILE A 44 6.34 -4.08 -7.10
CA ILE A 44 5.51 -5.28 -6.98
C ILE A 44 5.50 -5.81 -5.53
N LEU A 45 6.65 -5.86 -4.86
CA LEU A 45 6.72 -6.26 -3.44
C LEU A 45 5.93 -5.28 -2.55
N CYS A 46 5.95 -3.99 -2.87
CA CYS A 46 5.18 -2.96 -2.19
C CYS A 46 3.66 -3.10 -2.39
N VAL A 47 3.20 -3.57 -3.56
CA VAL A 47 1.79 -3.96 -3.76
C VAL A 47 1.40 -5.07 -2.78
N GLY A 48 2.28 -6.06 -2.57
CA GLY A 48 2.07 -7.14 -1.61
C GLY A 48 1.92 -6.66 -0.17
N SER A 49 2.71 -5.66 0.25
CA SER A 49 2.63 -5.12 1.61
C SER A 49 1.33 -4.34 1.87
N ILE A 50 0.83 -3.59 0.86
CA ILE A 50 -0.48 -2.93 0.93
C ILE A 50 -1.60 -3.98 0.99
N PHE A 51 -1.51 -5.04 0.17
CA PHE A 51 -2.48 -6.13 0.18
C PHE A 51 -2.55 -6.85 1.54
N TYR A 52 -1.38 -7.07 2.17
CA TYR A 52 -1.29 -7.64 3.52
C TYR A 52 -1.99 -6.75 4.56
N ALA A 53 -1.79 -5.43 4.49
CA ALA A 53 -2.45 -4.49 5.40
C ALA A 53 -3.98 -4.48 5.22
N LEU A 54 -4.43 -4.53 3.97
CA LEU A 54 -5.84 -4.59 3.59
C LEU A 54 -6.51 -5.86 4.11
N THR A 55 -5.85 -7.01 3.97
CA THR A 55 -6.29 -8.30 4.52
C THR A 55 -6.35 -8.27 6.04
N THR A 56 -5.36 -7.62 6.69
CA THR A 56 -5.33 -7.48 8.16
C THR A 56 -6.51 -6.64 8.66
N ASN A 57 -6.79 -5.51 8.02
CA ASN A 57 -7.95 -4.67 8.35
C ASN A 57 -9.28 -5.42 8.13
N TYR A 58 -9.40 -6.17 7.03
CA TYR A 58 -10.58 -6.98 6.75
C TYR A 58 -10.85 -8.03 7.85
N ARG A 59 -9.80 -8.77 8.26
CA ARG A 59 -9.90 -9.79 9.32
C ARG A 59 -10.26 -9.22 10.69
N GLN A 60 -9.82 -8.00 10.98
CA GLN A 60 -10.13 -7.32 12.25
C GLN A 60 -11.54 -6.73 12.30
N GLY A 61 -12.26 -6.72 11.17
CA GLY A 61 -13.62 -6.20 11.05
C GLY A 61 -13.73 -4.69 11.10
N PHE A 62 -14.83 -4.17 10.56
CA PHE A 62 -15.10 -2.74 10.41
C PHE A 62 -15.97 -2.15 11.52
N ASN A 63 -15.92 -2.74 12.71
CA ASN A 63 -16.74 -2.33 13.85
C ASN A 63 -16.49 -0.87 14.29
N VAL A 64 -15.38 -0.27 13.85
CA VAL A 64 -15.03 1.14 14.14
C VAL A 64 -14.84 1.92 12.84
N ARG A 65 -15.44 3.12 12.76
CA ARG A 65 -15.45 3.96 11.54
C ARG A 65 -14.04 4.26 10.97
N TRP A 66 -13.04 4.45 11.82
CA TRP A 66 -11.67 4.73 11.36
C TRP A 66 -11.01 3.50 10.70
N ARG A 67 -11.41 2.26 11.04
CA ARG A 67 -10.94 1.05 10.35
C ARG A 67 -11.48 0.97 8.93
N LEU A 68 -12.76 1.32 8.77
CA LEU A 68 -13.36 1.42 7.44
C LEU A 68 -12.66 2.49 6.59
N ALA A 69 -12.37 3.66 7.16
CA ALA A 69 -11.61 4.70 6.48
C ALA A 69 -10.21 4.20 6.07
N ASN A 70 -9.44 3.61 6.99
CA ASN A 70 -8.13 3.02 6.68
C ASN A 70 -8.19 1.97 5.58
N PHE A 71 -9.20 1.10 5.62
CA PHE A 71 -9.40 0.09 4.60
C PHE A 71 -9.64 0.71 3.22
N ILE A 72 -10.51 1.71 3.13
CA ILE A 72 -10.75 2.46 1.88
C ILE A 72 -9.45 3.14 1.41
N PHE A 73 -8.70 3.79 2.29
CA PHE A 73 -7.41 4.38 1.95
C PHE A 73 -6.42 3.36 1.39
N HIS A 74 -6.31 2.17 2.00
CA HIS A 74 -5.44 1.10 1.50
C HIS A 74 -5.91 0.55 0.16
N CYS A 75 -7.22 0.47 -0.09
CA CYS A 75 -7.75 0.14 -1.41
C CYS A 75 -7.32 1.18 -2.46
N VAL A 76 -7.40 2.47 -2.14
CA VAL A 76 -6.97 3.55 -3.03
C VAL A 76 -5.46 3.47 -3.29
N PHE A 77 -4.64 3.24 -2.27
CA PHE A 77 -3.19 3.06 -2.43
C PHE A 77 -2.87 1.84 -3.31
N LEU A 78 -3.58 0.73 -3.11
CA LEU A 78 -3.40 -0.48 -3.90
C LEU A 78 -3.74 -0.23 -5.37
N LEU A 79 -4.90 0.35 -5.66
CA LEU A 79 -5.32 0.68 -7.02
C LEU A 79 -4.33 1.63 -7.70
N ALA A 80 -3.95 2.71 -7.02
CA ALA A 80 -3.00 3.67 -7.56
C ALA A 80 -1.64 3.04 -7.88
N LEU A 81 -1.09 2.22 -6.97
CA LEU A 81 0.21 1.59 -7.19
C LEU A 81 0.15 0.51 -8.28
N VAL A 82 -0.89 -0.33 -8.30
CA VAL A 82 -1.10 -1.35 -9.34
C VAL A 82 -1.26 -0.69 -10.71
N SER A 83 -2.06 0.37 -10.82
CA SER A 83 -2.19 1.15 -12.05
C SER A 83 -0.86 1.76 -12.48
N GLY A 84 -0.07 2.30 -11.56
CA GLY A 84 1.27 2.82 -11.84
C GLY A 84 2.20 1.75 -12.38
N VAL A 85 2.29 0.59 -11.72
CA VAL A 85 3.11 -0.55 -12.17
C VAL A 85 2.67 -1.05 -13.55
N GLY A 86 1.35 -1.19 -13.78
CA GLY A 86 0.81 -1.60 -15.07
C GLY A 86 1.11 -0.60 -16.18
N PHE A 87 1.02 0.70 -15.90
CA PHE A 87 1.37 1.75 -16.86
C PHE A 87 2.86 1.75 -17.21
N VAL A 88 3.74 1.59 -16.22
CA VAL A 88 5.18 1.49 -16.49
C VAL A 88 5.51 0.23 -17.31
N LEU A 89 4.89 -0.92 -17.00
CA LEU A 89 5.03 -2.13 -17.81
C LEU A 89 4.57 -1.89 -19.25
N PHE A 90 3.43 -1.22 -19.45
CA PHE A 90 2.98 -0.83 -20.78
C PHE A 90 4.02 0.04 -21.49
N LEU A 91 4.53 1.09 -20.86
CA LEU A 91 5.55 1.95 -21.49
C LEU A 91 6.86 1.23 -21.84
N LEU A 92 7.25 0.21 -21.07
CA LEU A 92 8.49 -0.54 -21.30
C LEU A 92 8.34 -1.61 -22.40
N TYR A 93 7.13 -2.08 -22.69
CA TYR A 93 6.88 -3.25 -23.54
C TYR A 93 5.81 -3.05 -24.64
N ALA A 94 5.24 -1.85 -24.80
CA ALA A 94 4.32 -1.49 -25.88
C ALA A 94 5.07 -1.02 -27.13
#